data_AF-A0A0W1B346-F1
#
_entry.id   AF-A0A0W1B346-F1
#
_cell.length_a   1.000
_cell.length_b   1.000
_cell.length_c   1.000
_cell.angle_alpha   90.00
_cell.angle_beta   90.00
_cell.angle_gamma   90.00
#
_symmetry.space_group_name_H-M   'P 1'
#
loop_
_entity.id
_entity.type
_entity.pdbx_description
1 polymer ?
#
loop_
_entity_poly.entity_id
_entity_poly.type
_entity_poly.pdbx_seq_one_letter_code
_entity_poly.pdbx_strand_id
1 'polypeptide(L)'
;MITAAKEAGAYPVLVTAVHRRRFDYAEAIVDSHGDYLKAIKELAETEQIPLIDLAEKSRKLFEAYGVEGTKNLFMWSYPGEFILHPVGVQDNTHFQILRARLLADLIVEGIREAGINDLIIHLREGE
;
A
#
# COMPACT_ATOMS: atom_id res chain seq x y z
N MET A 1 19.47 -5.72 -2.11
CA MET A 1 18.30 -6.58 -2.43
C MET A 1 18.05 -6.66 -3.92
N ILE A 2 17.94 -5.53 -4.65
CA ILE A 2 17.75 -5.54 -6.11
C ILE A 2 18.82 -6.37 -6.83
N THR A 3 20.11 -6.08 -6.56
CA THR A 3 21.24 -6.80 -7.15
C THR A 3 21.15 -8.30 -6.88
N ALA A 4 20.95 -8.69 -5.62
CA ALA A 4 20.81 -10.10 -5.23
C ALA A 4 19.61 -10.80 -5.92
N ALA A 5 18.49 -10.09 -6.12
CA ALA A 5 17.34 -10.64 -6.86
C ALA A 5 17.69 -10.86 -8.33
N LYS A 6 18.32 -9.87 -8.98
CA LYS A 6 18.79 -9.98 -10.37
C LYS A 6 19.82 -11.13 -10.52
N GLU A 7 20.78 -11.23 -9.61
CA GLU A 7 21.79 -12.30 -9.58
C GLU A 7 21.19 -13.70 -9.38
N ALA A 8 20.08 -13.79 -8.64
CA ALA A 8 19.32 -15.03 -8.48
C ALA A 8 18.37 -15.33 -9.66
N GLY A 9 18.37 -14.51 -10.72
CA GLY A 9 17.48 -14.67 -11.88
C GLY A 9 16.03 -14.26 -11.63
N ALA A 10 15.74 -13.56 -10.54
CA ALA A 10 14.41 -13.04 -10.26
C ALA A 10 14.15 -11.71 -11.01
N TYR A 11 12.88 -11.42 -11.26
CA TYR A 11 12.44 -10.16 -11.85
C TYR A 11 11.97 -9.20 -10.74
N PRO A 12 12.79 -8.22 -10.32
CA PRO A 12 12.40 -7.30 -9.25
C PRO A 12 11.27 -6.37 -9.74
N VAL A 13 10.35 -6.07 -8.84
CA VAL A 13 9.33 -5.02 -9.00
C VAL A 13 9.38 -4.17 -7.74
N LEU A 14 9.48 -2.85 -7.92
CA LEU A 14 9.45 -1.92 -6.80
C LEU A 14 8.01 -1.51 -6.49
N VAL A 15 7.73 -1.36 -5.22
CA VAL A 15 6.43 -0.90 -4.72
C VAL A 15 6.70 0.21 -3.71
N THR A 16 6.10 1.38 -3.90
CA THR A 16 6.22 2.47 -2.92
C THR A 16 5.47 2.14 -1.63
N ALA A 17 5.96 2.61 -0.49
CA ALA A 17 5.28 2.41 0.80
C ALA A 17 3.91 3.10 0.84
N VAL A 18 2.91 2.40 1.38
CA VAL A 18 1.54 2.91 1.61
C VAL A 18 1.57 4.08 2.59
N HIS A 19 0.71 5.09 2.41
CA HIS A 19 0.60 6.17 3.40
C HIS A 19 0.08 5.67 4.75
N ARG A 20 0.55 6.27 5.84
CA ARG A 20 -0.09 6.13 7.15
C ARG A 20 -1.39 6.92 7.18
N ARG A 21 -2.33 6.54 8.05
CA ARG A 21 -3.57 7.29 8.30
C ARG A 21 -3.27 8.59 9.04
N ARG A 22 -2.80 9.60 8.30
CA ARG A 22 -2.52 10.95 8.77
C ARG A 22 -3.19 11.94 7.83
N PHE A 23 -4.09 12.73 8.37
CA PHE A 23 -4.83 13.74 7.62
C PHE A 23 -4.47 15.14 8.12
N ASP A 24 -4.53 16.11 7.22
CA ASP A 24 -4.46 17.54 7.58
C ASP A 24 -5.86 18.10 7.88
N TYR A 25 -5.93 19.42 8.12
CA TYR A 25 -7.19 20.12 8.41
C TYR A 25 -8.16 20.18 7.23
N ALA A 26 -7.70 19.91 6.01
CA ALA A 26 -8.53 19.82 4.81
C ALA A 26 -8.93 18.37 4.49
N GLU A 27 -8.69 17.44 5.42
CA GLU A 27 -8.94 16.00 5.26
C GLU A 27 -8.15 15.36 4.10
N ALA A 28 -7.02 15.95 3.72
CA ALA A 28 -6.10 15.37 2.74
C ALA A 28 -5.05 14.48 3.43
N ILE A 29 -4.60 13.42 2.75
CA ILE A 29 -3.54 12.55 3.28
C ILE A 29 -2.21 13.31 3.29
N VAL A 30 -1.54 13.29 4.44
CA VAL A 30 -0.21 13.87 4.62
C VAL A 30 0.84 12.80 4.35
N ASP A 31 1.79 13.12 3.46
CA ASP A 31 2.93 12.25 3.24
C ASP A 31 3.78 12.09 4.52
N SER A 32 3.89 10.85 4.99
CA SER A 32 4.66 10.46 6.16
C SER A 32 6.04 9.89 5.82
N HIS A 33 6.35 9.69 4.54
CA HIS A 33 7.57 9.05 4.05
C HIS A 33 8.55 10.05 3.42
N GLY A 34 8.06 11.20 2.94
CA GLY A 34 8.88 12.29 2.43
C GLY A 34 9.78 11.83 1.27
N ASP A 35 11.06 12.19 1.35
CA ASP A 35 12.05 11.87 0.31
C ASP A 35 12.20 10.38 0.01
N TYR A 36 11.74 9.50 0.90
CA TYR A 36 11.78 8.06 0.65
C TYR A 36 10.94 7.64 -0.56
N LEU A 37 9.74 8.22 -0.76
CA LEU A 37 8.91 7.90 -1.93
C LEU A 37 9.57 8.34 -3.23
N LYS A 38 10.20 9.52 -3.18
CA LYS A 38 10.98 10.05 -4.30
C LYS A 38 12.18 9.16 -4.62
N ALA A 39 12.95 8.75 -3.60
CA ALA A 39 14.11 7.88 -3.78
C ALA A 39 13.74 6.53 -4.42
N ILE A 40 12.60 5.92 -4.05
CA ILE A 40 12.14 4.68 -4.66
C ILE A 40 11.77 4.88 -6.15
N LYS A 41 11.12 6.01 -6.48
CA LYS A 41 10.78 6.35 -7.88
C LYS A 41 12.04 6.55 -8.72
N GLU A 42 12.98 7.36 -8.24
CA GLU A 42 14.26 7.61 -8.91
C GLU A 42 15.10 6.33 -9.06
N LEU A 43 15.08 5.46 -8.05
CA LEU A 43 15.75 4.17 -8.10
C LEU A 43 15.13 3.25 -9.17
N ALA A 44 13.80 3.21 -9.27
CA ALA A 44 13.10 2.42 -10.29
C ALA A 44 13.48 2.88 -11.70
N GLU A 45 13.52 4.18 -11.94
CA GLU A 45 13.94 4.77 -13.22
C GLU A 45 15.41 4.46 -13.53
N THR A 46 16.30 4.67 -12.57
CA THR A 46 17.76 4.46 -12.73
C THR A 46 18.08 3.00 -13.03
N GLU A 47 17.44 2.07 -12.32
CA GLU A 47 17.66 0.63 -12.45
C GLU A 47 16.82 -0.03 -13.55
N GLN A 48 15.95 0.74 -14.21
CA GLN A 48 14.98 0.29 -15.22
C GLN A 48 14.09 -0.85 -14.70
N ILE A 49 13.58 -0.70 -13.48
CA ILE A 49 12.73 -1.68 -12.79
C ILE A 49 11.29 -1.17 -12.79
N PRO A 50 10.29 -2.01 -13.09
CA PRO A 50 8.88 -1.60 -12.96
C PRO A 50 8.55 -1.13 -11.55
N LEU A 51 7.74 -0.09 -11.48
CA LEU A 51 7.27 0.50 -10.23
C LEU A 51 5.75 0.44 -10.13
N ILE A 52 5.25 -0.01 -8.99
CA ILE A 52 3.86 0.15 -8.59
C ILE A 52 3.79 1.28 -7.55
N ASP A 53 3.19 2.40 -7.93
CA ASP A 53 2.98 3.56 -7.05
C ASP A 53 1.78 3.34 -6.11
N LEU A 54 1.94 2.38 -5.19
CA LEU A 54 0.93 2.08 -4.17
C LEU A 54 0.70 3.27 -3.22
N ALA A 55 1.68 4.17 -3.05
CA ALA A 55 1.53 5.37 -2.24
C ALA A 55 0.42 6.25 -2.83
N GLU A 56 0.53 6.63 -4.10
CA GLU A 56 -0.47 7.47 -4.76
C GLU A 56 -1.84 6.76 -4.88
N LYS A 57 -1.84 5.46 -5.19
CA LYS A 57 -3.09 4.68 -5.28
C LYS A 57 -3.82 4.62 -3.93
N SER A 58 -3.09 4.32 -2.86
CA SER A 58 -3.66 4.26 -1.51
C SER A 58 -4.07 5.63 -0.98
N ARG A 59 -3.35 6.69 -1.34
CA ARG A 59 -3.73 8.09 -1.02
C ARG A 59 -5.15 8.39 -1.51
N LYS A 60 -5.42 8.12 -2.78
CA LYS A 60 -6.75 8.30 -3.40
C LYS A 60 -7.82 7.47 -2.71
N LEU A 61 -7.52 6.21 -2.39
CA LEU A 61 -8.44 5.34 -1.67
C LEU A 61 -8.78 5.91 -0.28
N PHE A 62 -7.78 6.35 0.48
CA PHE A 62 -7.99 6.86 1.83
C PHE A 62 -8.74 8.19 1.85
N GLU A 63 -8.44 9.09 0.91
CA GLU A 63 -9.19 10.34 0.75
C GLU A 63 -10.64 10.08 0.35
N ALA A 64 -10.91 9.08 -0.49
CA ALA A 64 -12.28 8.68 -0.83
C ALA A 64 -13.07 8.11 0.37
N TYR A 65 -12.40 7.43 1.30
CA TYR A 65 -13.01 6.94 2.54
C TYR A 65 -13.12 8.03 3.63
N GLY A 66 -12.31 9.07 3.55
CA GLY A 66 -12.23 10.15 4.53
C GLY A 66 -11.67 9.73 5.89
N VAL A 67 -11.57 10.71 6.80
CA VAL A 67 -10.95 10.53 8.12
C VAL A 67 -11.64 9.41 8.91
N GLU A 68 -12.97 9.43 9.03
CA GLU A 68 -13.69 8.44 9.82
C GLU A 68 -13.79 7.09 9.11
N GLY A 69 -14.08 7.06 7.80
CA GLY A 69 -14.22 5.81 7.05
C GLY A 69 -12.93 5.00 7.01
N THR A 70 -11.76 5.66 7.00
CA THR A 70 -10.46 4.97 7.05
C THR A 70 -10.21 4.21 8.36
N LYS A 71 -10.91 4.50 9.47
CA LYS A 71 -10.80 3.67 10.69
C LYS A 71 -11.21 2.21 10.45
N ASN A 72 -12.10 1.97 9.49
CA ASN A 72 -12.46 0.59 9.11
C ASN A 72 -11.35 -0.12 8.33
N LEU A 73 -10.45 0.63 7.68
CA LEU A 73 -9.33 0.09 6.90
C LEU A 73 -8.13 -0.25 7.78
N PHE A 74 -7.82 0.63 8.73
CA PHE A 74 -6.70 0.52 9.64
C PHE A 74 -7.08 -0.24 10.91
N MET A 75 -6.08 -0.69 11.68
CA MET A 75 -6.26 -1.41 12.93
C MET A 75 -6.72 -0.44 14.04
N TRP A 76 -7.99 -0.08 13.93
CA TRP A 76 -8.74 0.70 14.89
C TRP A 76 -9.85 -0.17 15.47
N SER A 77 -10.01 -0.10 16.78
CA SER A 77 -11.13 -0.71 17.47
C SER A 77 -11.47 0.04 18.75
N TYR A 78 -12.74 0.00 19.12
CA TYR A 78 -13.24 0.45 20.42
C TYR A 78 -13.04 -0.64 21.48
N PRO A 79 -13.09 -0.28 22.78
CA PRO A 79 -13.06 -1.25 23.86
C PRO A 79 -14.13 -2.35 23.67
N GLY A 80 -13.71 -3.61 23.80
CA GLY A 80 -14.59 -4.78 23.68
C GLY A 80 -14.81 -5.33 22.27
N GLU A 81 -14.35 -4.66 21.20
CA GLU A 81 -14.55 -5.16 19.84
C GLU A 81 -13.64 -6.34 19.48
N PHE A 82 -12.38 -6.29 19.92
CA PHE A 82 -11.40 -7.35 19.67
C PHE A 82 -10.93 -7.97 20.97
N ILE A 83 -11.00 -9.29 21.07
CA ILE A 83 -10.56 -10.08 22.23
C ILE A 83 -9.08 -9.79 22.56
N LEU A 84 -8.25 -9.65 21.53
CA LEU A 84 -6.82 -9.35 21.67
C LEU A 84 -6.52 -7.88 22.00
N HIS A 85 -7.51 -6.98 21.86
CA HIS A 85 -7.41 -5.55 22.19
C HIS A 85 -8.63 -5.11 23.03
N PRO A 86 -8.77 -5.58 24.27
CA PRO A 86 -9.98 -5.37 25.08
C PRO A 86 -10.25 -3.91 25.43
N VAL A 87 -9.21 -3.08 25.47
CA VAL A 87 -9.30 -1.62 25.70
C VAL A 87 -9.40 -0.80 24.40
N GLY A 88 -9.51 -1.46 23.24
CA GLY A 88 -9.45 -0.83 21.93
C GLY A 88 -8.01 -0.62 21.44
N VAL A 89 -7.88 -0.19 20.18
CA VAL A 89 -6.60 0.17 19.55
C VAL A 89 -6.82 1.29 18.54
N GLN A 90 -5.82 2.15 18.37
CA GLN A 90 -5.84 3.26 17.40
C GLN A 90 -4.52 3.26 16.61
N ASP A 91 -4.34 2.26 15.75
CA ASP A 91 -3.15 2.11 14.94
C ASP A 91 -3.39 2.67 13.54
N ASN A 92 -2.57 3.66 13.16
CA ASN A 92 -2.66 4.35 11.87
C ASN A 92 -1.67 3.81 10.81
N THR A 93 -1.09 2.62 11.05
CA THR A 93 -0.08 2.00 10.19
C THR A 93 -0.50 0.61 9.73
N HIS A 94 -1.03 -0.23 10.62
CA HIS A 94 -1.43 -1.59 10.28
C HIS A 94 -2.88 -1.65 9.80
N PHE A 95 -3.17 -2.56 8.87
CA PHE A 95 -4.49 -2.73 8.27
C PHE A 95 -5.26 -3.90 8.89
N GLN A 96 -6.59 -3.81 8.88
CA GLN A 96 -7.44 -4.97 9.18
C GLN A 96 -7.40 -5.96 8.02
N ILE A 97 -7.40 -7.26 8.32
CA ILE A 97 -7.20 -8.32 7.32
C ILE A 97 -8.17 -8.26 6.14
N LEU A 98 -9.47 -8.07 6.40
CA LEU A 98 -10.48 -7.98 5.35
C LEU A 98 -10.33 -6.73 4.48
N ARG A 99 -9.69 -5.68 5.00
CA ARG A 99 -9.49 -4.42 4.27
C ARG A 99 -8.13 -4.32 3.60
N ALA A 100 -7.15 -5.11 4.04
CA ALA A 100 -5.89 -5.29 3.33
C ALA A 100 -6.12 -5.83 1.90
N ARG A 101 -7.23 -6.53 1.64
CA ARG A 101 -7.63 -6.96 0.28
C ARG A 101 -7.76 -5.77 -0.69
N LEU A 102 -8.29 -4.63 -0.23
CA LEU A 102 -8.40 -3.43 -1.08
C LEU A 102 -7.03 -2.92 -1.53
N LEU A 103 -6.00 -3.02 -0.68
CA LEU A 103 -4.64 -2.67 -1.08
C LEU A 103 -4.02 -3.70 -2.02
N ALA A 104 -4.33 -4.98 -1.82
CA ALA A 104 -3.93 -6.03 -2.76
C ALA A 104 -4.55 -5.81 -4.15
N ASP A 105 -5.80 -5.37 -4.22
CA ASP A 105 -6.46 -5.02 -5.49
C ASP A 105 -5.75 -3.86 -6.20
N LEU A 106 -5.29 -2.84 -5.46
CA LEU A 106 -4.47 -1.75 -6.00
C LEU A 106 -3.11 -2.22 -6.52
N ILE A 107 -2.50 -3.23 -5.90
CA ILE A 107 -1.28 -3.88 -6.42
C ILE A 107 -1.59 -4.58 -7.74
N VAL A 108 -2.69 -5.35 -7.81
CA VAL A 108 -3.10 -6.05 -9.02
C VAL A 108 -3.37 -5.07 -10.17
N GLU A 109 -4.02 -3.95 -9.88
CA GLU A 109 -4.20 -2.84 -10.82
C GLU A 109 -2.85 -2.29 -11.30
N GLY A 110 -1.93 -2.02 -10.38
CA GLY A 110 -0.58 -1.54 -10.70
C GLY A 110 0.23 -2.52 -11.54
N ILE A 111 0.13 -3.83 -11.29
CA ILE A 111 0.76 -4.88 -12.12
C ILE A 111 0.27 -4.79 -13.57
N ARG A 112 -1.04 -4.59 -13.76
CA ARG A 112 -1.66 -4.49 -15.09
C ARG A 112 -1.24 -3.22 -15.81
N GLU A 113 -1.27 -2.08 -15.13
CA GLU A 113 -0.86 -0.78 -15.68
C GLU A 113 0.61 -0.74 -16.08
N ALA A 114 1.48 -1.34 -15.27
CA ALA A 114 2.91 -1.44 -15.54
C ALA A 114 3.25 -2.48 -16.62
N GLY A 115 2.26 -3.22 -17.14
CA GLY A 115 2.45 -4.19 -18.21
C GLY A 115 3.35 -5.38 -17.83
N ILE A 116 3.35 -5.78 -16.56
CA ILE A 116 4.22 -6.84 -16.04
C ILE A 116 3.63 -8.21 -16.41
N ASN A 117 3.74 -8.57 -17.70
CA ASN A 117 3.08 -9.74 -18.29
C ASN A 117 3.35 -11.05 -17.54
N ASP A 118 4.57 -11.24 -17.06
CA ASP A 118 4.97 -12.43 -16.30
C ASP A 118 4.18 -12.58 -14.99
N LEU A 119 3.74 -11.49 -14.37
CA LEU A 119 2.84 -11.55 -13.21
C LEU A 119 1.37 -11.63 -13.63
N ILE A 120 0.99 -10.95 -14.71
CA ILE A 120 -0.40 -10.90 -15.19
C ILE A 120 -0.93 -12.31 -15.48
N ILE A 121 -0.12 -13.19 -16.08
CA ILE A 121 -0.53 -14.57 -16.39
C ILE A 121 -0.83 -15.44 -15.16
N HIS A 122 -0.33 -15.03 -14.00
CA HIS A 122 -0.51 -15.72 -12.73
C HIS A 122 -1.64 -15.14 -11.88
N LEU A 123 -2.20 -13.99 -12.27
CA LEU A 123 -3.36 -13.43 -11.60
C LEU A 123 -4.55 -14.39 -11.71
N ARG A 124 -5.25 -14.56 -10.59
CA ARG A 124 -6.49 -15.34 -10.48
C ARG A 124 -7.57 -14.42 -9.91
N GLU A 125 -8.80 -14.61 -10.35
CA GLU A 125 -9.93 -14.03 -9.64
C GLU A 125 -10.01 -14.70 -8.28
N GLY A 126 -10.00 -13.90 -7.21
CA GLY A 126 -10.16 -14.40 -5.86
C GLY A 126 -11.63 -14.61 -5.56
N GLU A 127 -11.96 -15.75 -4.96
CA GLU A 127 -13.29 -16.02 -4.38
C GLU A 127 -13.71 -14.97 -3.31
#